data_AF-A0A835MEK8-F1
#
_entry.id   AF-A0A835MEK8-F1
#
_cell.length_a   1.000
_cell.length_b   1.000
_cell.length_c   1.000
_cell.angle_alpha   90.00
_cell.angle_beta   90.00
_cell.angle_gamma   90.00
#
_symmetry.space_group_name_H-M   'P 1'
#
loop_
_entity.id
_entity.type
_entity.pdbx_description
1 polymer ?
#
loop_
_entity_poly.entity_id
_entity_poly.type
_entity_poly.pdbx_seq_one_letter_code
_entity_poly.pdbx_strand_id
1 'polypeptide(L)'
;MAEEKDVNGVLLYYKYANVPDLNALHNFYNSNCQSLRLLGRVRLAPHGVNVTVGGKLSCLEEHIAAVKLINLFDGTDFKLASCQDFQSNDNIVKECGFNSLSIRLVKELVTFSSCPLVKSPLLSNAGKHLSAAEFNTILQSAGSVENDVPTNRSRVLLLDARNVYETRIGKFQTPNVETLDPKIRQYSDLSTWIDCHSERLQGTKVLMYCTGGIRCEMASAYIRSKGAGFENVYQLFGGIQRYMEQFPDGGFFKGKNFVFDHRKQLLLNFADFPQIVEEHRD
;
A
#
# COMPACT_ATOMS: atom_id res chain seq x y z
N MET A 1 -19.87 28.94 -22.10
CA MET A 1 -18.90 27.86 -21.87
C MET A 1 -19.08 27.42 -20.43
N ALA A 2 -19.52 26.19 -20.19
CA ALA A 2 -19.66 25.69 -18.83
C ALA A 2 -18.24 25.51 -18.26
N GLU A 3 -17.92 26.14 -17.12
CA GLU A 3 -16.74 25.80 -16.35
C GLU A 3 -16.86 24.33 -15.95
N GLU A 4 -15.99 23.48 -16.49
CA GLU A 4 -15.87 22.09 -16.05
C GLU A 4 -15.47 22.13 -14.57
N LYS A 5 -16.36 21.67 -13.69
CA LYS A 5 -16.08 21.64 -12.26
C LYS A 5 -14.96 20.64 -12.00
N ASP A 6 -13.77 21.17 -11.68
CA ASP A 6 -12.61 20.39 -11.26
C ASP A 6 -12.98 19.48 -10.09
N VAL A 7 -12.94 18.18 -10.34
CA VAL A 7 -13.36 17.12 -9.42
C VAL A 7 -12.31 16.97 -8.33
N ASN A 8 -12.72 16.66 -7.11
CA ASN A 8 -11.75 16.36 -6.05
C ASN A 8 -11.30 14.90 -6.11
N GLY A 9 -10.11 14.64 -5.58
CA GLY A 9 -9.53 13.32 -5.54
C GLY A 9 -8.65 13.11 -4.33
N VAL A 10 -8.06 11.92 -4.30
CA VAL A 10 -7.07 11.53 -3.30
C VAL A 10 -5.90 10.86 -3.99
N LEU A 11 -4.70 11.25 -3.56
CA LEU A 11 -3.44 10.74 -4.02
C LEU A 11 -2.75 9.99 -2.89
N LEU A 12 -2.33 8.76 -3.17
CA LEU A 12 -1.46 7.99 -2.28
C LEU A 12 -0.18 7.57 -3.03
N TYR A 13 0.95 7.68 -2.34
CA TYR A 13 2.20 7.11 -2.80
C TYR A 13 3.20 6.99 -1.66
N TYR A 14 4.21 6.18 -1.86
CA TYR A 14 5.38 6.14 -1.02
C TYR A 14 6.60 5.85 -1.88
N LYS A 15 7.77 6.25 -1.37
CA LYS A 15 9.04 5.89 -1.97
C LYS A 15 10.06 5.71 -0.87
N TYR A 16 10.69 4.55 -0.82
CA TYR A 16 11.90 4.35 -0.05
C TYR A 16 13.10 4.79 -0.87
N ALA A 17 13.87 5.73 -0.34
CA ALA A 17 15.08 6.25 -0.96
C ALA A 17 15.93 6.95 0.12
N ASN A 18 17.24 6.99 -0.05
CA ASN A 18 18.12 7.69 0.89
C ASN A 18 17.94 9.21 0.71
N VAL A 19 17.28 9.87 1.66
CA VAL A 19 17.01 11.31 1.64
C VAL A 19 18.23 12.04 2.21
N PRO A 20 19.01 12.78 1.39
CA PRO A 20 20.23 13.44 1.86
C PRO A 20 19.94 14.64 2.76
N ASP A 21 18.90 15.41 2.46
CA ASP A 21 18.48 16.58 3.25
C ASP A 21 16.97 16.51 3.53
N LEU A 22 16.66 16.10 4.76
CA LEU A 22 15.28 15.94 5.23
C LEU A 22 14.58 17.29 5.43
N ASN A 23 15.31 18.35 5.77
CA ASN A 23 14.76 19.68 5.97
C ASN A 23 14.39 20.33 4.63
N ALA A 24 15.25 20.20 3.62
CA ALA A 24 14.95 20.66 2.26
C ALA A 24 13.70 19.95 1.71
N LEU A 25 13.60 18.64 1.91
CA LEU A 25 12.44 17.86 1.50
C LEU A 25 11.16 18.28 2.24
N HIS A 26 11.26 18.53 3.55
CA HIS A 26 10.16 19.06 4.35
C HIS A 26 9.67 20.41 3.81
N ASN A 27 10.60 21.33 3.51
CA ASN A 27 10.26 22.64 2.96
C ASN A 27 9.58 22.51 1.59
N PHE A 28 10.08 21.63 0.72
CA PHE A 28 9.42 21.33 -0.56
C PHE A 28 7.96 20.89 -0.35
N TYR A 29 7.72 19.88 0.50
CA TYR A 29 6.35 19.40 0.74
C TYR A 29 5.46 20.45 1.37
N ASN A 30 6.01 21.23 2.31
CA ASN A 30 5.26 22.30 2.96
C ASN A 30 4.83 23.37 1.97
N SER A 31 5.76 23.93 1.20
CA SER A 31 5.45 24.95 0.20
C SER A 31 4.53 24.43 -0.90
N ASN A 32 4.83 23.26 -1.47
CA ASN A 32 4.08 22.68 -2.59
C ASN A 32 2.64 22.31 -2.20
N CYS A 33 2.45 21.59 -1.08
CA CYS A 33 1.10 21.22 -0.66
C CYS A 33 0.28 22.44 -0.21
N GLN A 34 0.91 23.46 0.40
CA GLN A 34 0.21 24.69 0.80
C GLN A 34 -0.21 25.53 -0.40
N SER A 35 0.65 25.73 -1.40
CA SER A 35 0.30 26.50 -2.62
C SER A 35 -0.85 25.85 -3.39
N LEU A 36 -0.88 24.51 -3.40
CA LEU A 36 -1.92 23.70 -4.04
C LEU A 36 -3.15 23.46 -3.15
N ARG A 37 -3.18 24.02 -1.93
CA ARG A 37 -4.26 23.86 -0.95
C ARG A 37 -4.63 22.39 -0.66
N LEU A 38 -3.64 21.50 -0.69
CA LEU A 38 -3.82 20.08 -0.42
C LEU A 38 -3.93 19.82 1.09
N LEU A 39 -4.80 18.88 1.45
CA LEU A 39 -5.02 18.42 2.82
C LEU A 39 -4.54 16.98 2.96
N GLY A 40 -4.17 16.54 4.16
CA GLY A 40 -3.82 15.14 4.40
C GLY A 40 -2.54 14.95 5.21
N ARG A 41 -1.81 13.88 4.94
CA ARG A 41 -0.61 13.50 5.69
C ARG A 41 0.58 13.27 4.78
N VAL A 42 1.71 13.82 5.19
CA VAL A 42 3.03 13.55 4.63
C VAL A 42 3.93 13.10 5.77
N ARG A 43 4.51 11.91 5.64
CA ARG A 43 5.52 11.39 6.57
C ARG A 43 6.86 11.35 5.84
N LEU A 44 7.87 11.99 6.42
CA LEU A 44 9.21 12.06 5.86
C LEU A 44 10.17 11.38 6.83
N ALA A 45 11.01 10.50 6.31
CA ALA A 45 12.07 9.84 7.06
C ALA A 45 13.38 9.95 6.28
N PRO A 46 14.55 9.75 6.92
CA PRO A 46 15.82 9.67 6.21
C PRO A 46 15.83 8.61 5.09
N HIS A 47 14.95 7.62 5.18
CA HIS A 47 14.82 6.53 4.21
C HIS A 47 13.60 6.67 3.27
N GLY A 48 12.97 7.85 3.17
CA GLY A 48 11.98 8.11 2.12
C GLY A 48 10.76 8.92 2.54
N VAL A 49 9.65 8.71 1.82
CA VAL A 49 8.37 9.42 2.01
C VAL A 49 7.17 8.49 1.97
N ASN A 50 6.12 8.85 2.69
CA ASN A 50 4.80 8.23 2.63
C ASN A 50 3.75 9.34 2.65
N VAL A 51 2.98 9.45 1.58
CA VAL A 51 2.11 10.59 1.30
C VAL A 51 0.70 10.12 1.04
N THR A 52 -0.25 10.78 1.67
CA THR A 52 -1.67 10.66 1.38
C THR A 52 -2.28 12.05 1.46
N VAL A 53 -2.62 12.62 0.31
CA VAL A 53 -3.15 13.98 0.21
C VAL A 53 -4.40 14.00 -0.66
N GLY A 54 -5.36 14.85 -0.29
CA GLY A 54 -6.58 15.08 -1.05
C GLY A 54 -6.74 16.56 -1.38
N GLY A 55 -7.45 16.82 -2.47
CA GLY A 55 -7.70 18.15 -3.00
C GLY A 55 -8.29 18.06 -4.41
N LYS A 56 -8.25 19.17 -5.15
CA LYS A 56 -8.63 19.20 -6.55
C LYS A 56 -7.75 18.29 -7.40
N LEU A 57 -8.31 17.62 -8.40
CA LEU A 57 -7.58 16.69 -9.24
C LEU A 57 -6.42 17.38 -9.98
N SER A 58 -6.67 18.56 -10.55
CA SER A 58 -5.64 19.39 -11.19
C SER A 58 -4.47 19.69 -10.25
N CYS A 59 -4.76 20.06 -8.99
CA CYS A 59 -3.74 20.32 -7.97
C CYS A 59 -2.96 19.05 -7.58
N LEU A 60 -3.61 17.88 -7.57
CA LEU A 60 -2.92 16.60 -7.32
C LEU A 60 -1.99 16.24 -8.48
N GLU A 61 -2.39 16.50 -9.72
CA GLU A 61 -1.56 16.30 -10.90
C GLU A 61 -0.35 17.25 -10.92
N GLU A 62 -0.56 18.53 -10.59
CA GLU A 62 0.53 19.50 -10.39
C GLU A 62 1.49 19.04 -9.29
N HIS A 63 0.97 18.51 -8.18
CA HIS A 63 1.79 17.93 -7.12
C HIS A 63 2.62 16.74 -7.63
N ILE A 64 2.02 15.82 -8.39
CA ILE A 64 2.73 14.66 -8.97
C ILE A 64 3.84 15.15 -9.91
N ALA A 65 3.55 16.13 -10.78
CA ALA A 65 4.54 16.70 -11.69
C ALA A 65 5.72 17.30 -10.93
N ALA A 66 5.46 18.09 -9.87
CA ALA A 66 6.50 18.65 -9.02
C ALA A 66 7.35 17.58 -8.31
N VAL A 67 6.73 16.51 -7.82
CA VAL A 67 7.45 15.39 -7.17
C VAL A 67 8.30 14.61 -8.17
N LYS A 68 7.83 14.43 -9.41
CA LYS A 68 8.60 13.77 -10.50
C LYS A 68 9.85 14.54 -10.93
N LEU A 69 9.94 15.84 -10.65
CA LEU A 69 11.15 16.63 -10.89
C LEU A 69 12.26 16.35 -9.85
N ILE A 70 11.93 15.65 -8.77
CA ILE A 70 12.90 15.21 -7.77
C ILE A 70 13.36 13.82 -8.15
N ASN A 71 14.55 13.70 -8.75
CA ASN A 71 15.14 12.42 -9.21
C ASN A 71 15.13 11.30 -8.14
N LEU A 72 15.15 11.67 -6.84
CA LEU A 72 15.03 10.73 -5.73
C LEU A 72 13.75 9.86 -5.79
N PHE A 73 12.70 10.40 -6.42
CA PHE A 73 11.37 9.80 -6.51
C PHE A 73 11.04 9.24 -7.90
N ASP A 74 12.05 9.03 -8.74
CA ASP A 74 11.88 8.36 -10.02
C ASP A 74 11.23 6.97 -9.86
N GLY A 75 10.30 6.65 -10.76
CA GLY A 75 9.55 5.39 -10.73
C GLY A 75 8.60 5.25 -9.54
N THR A 76 8.22 6.34 -8.87
CA THR A 76 7.20 6.30 -7.81
C THR A 76 5.83 5.88 -8.38
N ASP A 77 5.20 4.94 -7.70
CA ASP A 77 3.85 4.45 -8.02
C ASP A 77 2.77 5.35 -7.40
N PHE A 78 2.39 6.40 -8.14
CA PHE A 78 1.32 7.33 -7.76
C PHE A 78 -0.06 6.72 -8.03
N LYS A 79 -0.86 6.53 -6.97
CA LYS A 79 -2.24 6.04 -7.10
C LYS A 79 -3.18 7.21 -6.83
N LEU A 80 -3.74 7.72 -7.92
CA LEU A 80 -4.63 8.87 -7.95
C LEU A 80 -6.06 8.35 -8.17
N ALA A 81 -6.95 8.66 -7.23
CA ALA A 81 -8.36 8.34 -7.32
C ALA A 81 -9.16 9.64 -7.45
N SER A 82 -9.99 9.74 -8.48
CA SER A 82 -11.00 10.78 -8.57
C SER A 82 -12.21 10.38 -7.73
N CYS A 83 -12.90 11.36 -7.15
CA CYS A 83 -14.09 11.14 -6.32
C CYS A 83 -15.18 12.11 -6.76
N GLN A 84 -16.09 11.63 -7.60
CA GLN A 84 -17.18 12.45 -8.15
C GLN A 84 -18.14 12.96 -7.05
N ASP A 85 -18.22 12.25 -5.92
CA ASP A 85 -19.00 12.64 -4.74
C ASP A 85 -18.36 13.78 -3.92
N PHE A 86 -17.08 14.06 -4.12
CA PHE A 86 -16.39 15.16 -3.44
C PHE A 86 -16.59 16.46 -4.23
N GLN A 87 -17.79 17.03 -4.11
CA GLN A 87 -18.12 18.31 -4.74
C GLN A 87 -17.41 19.52 -4.08
N SER A 88 -16.80 19.34 -2.90
CA SER A 88 -16.04 20.38 -2.21
C SER A 88 -14.92 19.80 -1.32
N ASN A 89 -13.95 20.65 -0.94
CA ASN A 89 -12.91 20.29 0.04
C ASN A 89 -13.52 19.89 1.40
N ASP A 90 -14.69 20.41 1.76
CA ASP A 90 -15.39 20.01 2.98
C ASP A 90 -15.83 18.53 2.93
N ASN A 91 -16.15 18.02 1.74
CA ASN A 91 -16.44 16.59 1.55
C ASN A 91 -15.16 15.75 1.69
N ILE A 92 -14.01 16.23 1.21
CA ILE A 92 -12.72 15.56 1.44
C ILE A 92 -12.41 15.50 2.95
N VAL A 93 -12.61 16.62 3.66
CA VAL A 93 -12.45 16.69 5.12
C VAL A 93 -13.38 15.70 5.83
N LYS A 94 -14.64 15.61 5.38
CA LYS A 94 -15.67 14.77 5.99
C LYS A 94 -15.48 13.27 5.71
N GLU A 95 -15.12 12.91 4.48
CA GLU A 95 -15.04 11.52 4.00
C GLU A 95 -13.63 10.93 4.17
N CYS A 96 -12.57 11.71 3.93
CA CYS A 96 -11.17 11.26 4.12
C CYS A 96 -10.61 11.56 5.52
N GLY A 97 -11.27 12.42 6.31
CA GLY A 97 -10.80 12.81 7.65
C GLY A 97 -9.61 13.77 7.64
N PHE A 98 -9.29 14.38 6.49
CA PHE A 98 -8.18 15.31 6.34
C PHE A 98 -8.57 16.74 6.74
N ASN A 99 -8.67 16.99 8.05
CA ASN A 99 -9.03 18.32 8.57
C ASN A 99 -7.95 19.39 8.31
N SER A 100 -6.70 18.97 8.06
CA SER A 100 -5.55 19.85 7.80
C SER A 100 -4.44 19.07 7.09
N LEU A 101 -3.48 19.79 6.54
CA LEU A 101 -2.20 19.23 6.10
C LEU A 101 -1.31 18.97 7.33
N SER A 102 -0.87 17.72 7.50
CA SER A 102 0.06 17.31 8.56
C SER A 102 1.32 16.71 7.92
N ILE A 103 2.39 17.50 7.89
CA ILE A 103 3.72 17.04 7.49
C ILE A 103 4.50 16.70 8.76
N ARG A 104 5.04 15.47 8.86
CA ARG A 104 5.78 15.01 10.04
C ARG A 104 7.09 14.38 9.64
N LEU A 105 8.17 14.82 10.29
CA LEU A 105 9.42 14.08 10.33
C LEU A 105 9.27 12.89 11.27
N VAL A 106 9.57 11.69 10.78
CA VAL A 106 9.40 10.44 11.51
C VAL A 106 10.67 9.60 11.40
N LYS A 107 10.89 8.74 12.40
CA LYS A 107 11.97 7.74 12.35
C LYS A 107 11.70 6.67 11.29
N GLU A 108 10.44 6.23 11.22
CA GLU A 108 9.97 5.22 10.27
C GLU A 108 8.70 5.71 9.56
N LEU A 109 8.66 5.50 8.23
CA LEU A 109 7.48 5.82 7.41
C LEU A 109 6.24 5.05 7.85
N VAL A 110 6.44 3.81 8.29
CA VAL A 110 5.43 2.99 8.98
C VAL A 110 6.15 2.24 10.09
N THR A 111 5.67 2.39 11.33
CA THR A 111 6.32 1.79 12.51
C THR A 111 6.14 0.28 12.51
N PHE A 112 7.21 -0.48 12.28
CA PHE A 112 7.10 -1.95 12.07
C PHE A 112 7.16 -2.76 13.37
N SER A 113 7.80 -2.25 14.42
CA SER A 113 7.84 -2.95 15.70
C SER A 113 7.49 -2.04 16.87
N SER A 114 6.66 -2.54 17.77
CA SER A 114 6.30 -1.89 19.03
C SER A 114 7.50 -1.84 20.00
N CYS A 115 8.47 -2.74 19.84
CA CYS A 115 9.74 -2.76 20.57
C CYS A 115 10.92 -2.58 19.59
N PRO A 116 12.02 -1.91 19.96
CA PRO A 116 13.18 -1.81 19.09
C PRO A 116 13.71 -3.20 18.72
N LEU A 117 13.81 -3.48 17.42
CA LEU A 117 14.46 -4.69 16.93
C LEU A 117 15.97 -4.62 17.23
N VAL A 118 16.57 -5.75 17.61
CA VAL A 118 18.03 -5.85 17.81
C VAL A 118 18.79 -5.44 16.53
N LYS A 119 18.21 -5.77 15.37
CA LYS A 119 18.70 -5.34 14.06
C LYS A 119 17.51 -5.04 13.16
N SER A 120 17.38 -3.80 12.71
CA SER A 120 16.38 -3.43 11.71
C SER A 120 16.69 -4.14 10.39
N PRO A 121 15.69 -4.73 9.71
CA PRO A 121 15.92 -5.38 8.44
C PRO A 121 16.24 -4.35 7.36
N LEU A 122 17.12 -4.72 6.44
CA LEU A 122 17.50 -3.87 5.31
C LEU A 122 16.43 -3.98 4.23
N LEU A 123 15.96 -2.84 3.72
CA LEU A 123 14.98 -2.81 2.62
C LEU A 123 15.50 -3.45 1.33
N SER A 124 16.82 -3.50 1.12
CA SER A 124 17.43 -4.27 0.03
C SER A 124 17.16 -5.78 0.13
N ASN A 125 16.75 -6.25 1.31
CA ASN A 125 16.33 -7.62 1.56
C ASN A 125 14.80 -7.78 1.50
N ALA A 126 14.03 -6.80 1.03
CA ALA A 126 12.58 -6.94 0.85
C ALA A 126 12.25 -8.11 -0.10
N GLY A 127 11.03 -8.64 0.03
CA GLY A 127 10.51 -9.69 -0.83
C GLY A 127 10.39 -9.22 -2.28
N LYS A 128 10.40 -10.17 -3.23
CA LYS A 128 10.26 -9.85 -4.65
C LYS A 128 8.87 -9.26 -4.92
N HIS A 129 8.81 -8.10 -5.57
CA HIS A 129 7.56 -7.53 -6.07
C HIS A 129 6.96 -8.37 -7.18
N LEU A 130 5.67 -8.62 -7.08
CA LEU A 130 4.85 -9.26 -8.12
C LEU A 130 3.81 -8.25 -8.59
N SER A 131 3.64 -8.14 -9.91
CA SER A 131 2.48 -7.47 -10.49
C SER A 131 1.20 -8.16 -10.05
N ALA A 132 0.06 -7.46 -10.16
CA ALA A 132 -1.23 -8.05 -9.82
C ALA A 132 -1.55 -9.29 -10.69
N ALA A 133 -1.19 -9.29 -11.97
CA ALA A 133 -1.28 -10.46 -12.84
C ALA A 133 -0.44 -11.65 -12.32
N GLU A 134 0.86 -11.46 -12.07
CA GLU A 134 1.72 -12.53 -11.55
C GLU A 134 1.22 -13.07 -10.22
N PHE A 135 0.78 -12.18 -9.32
CA PHE A 135 0.21 -12.55 -8.02
C PHE A 135 -1.06 -13.40 -8.20
N ASN A 136 -1.96 -12.98 -9.10
CA ASN A 136 -3.18 -13.72 -9.40
C ASN A 136 -2.88 -15.11 -9.99
N THR A 137 -1.95 -15.19 -10.94
CA THR A 137 -1.54 -16.46 -11.56
C THR A 137 -0.99 -17.43 -10.52
N ILE A 138 -0.13 -16.98 -9.59
CA ILE A 138 0.39 -17.86 -8.54
C ILE A 138 -0.74 -18.39 -7.65
N LEU A 139 -1.70 -17.56 -7.27
CA LEU A 139 -2.86 -17.99 -6.48
C LEU A 139 -3.74 -19.00 -7.22
N GLN A 140 -3.93 -18.80 -8.53
CA GLN A 140 -4.70 -19.72 -9.37
C GLN A 140 -3.98 -21.06 -9.54
N SER A 141 -2.68 -21.06 -9.86
CA SER A 141 -1.88 -22.28 -10.06
C SER A 141 -1.69 -23.09 -8.78
N ALA A 142 -1.59 -22.43 -7.63
CA ALA A 142 -1.55 -23.11 -6.34
C ALA A 142 -2.84 -23.89 -6.05
N GLY A 143 -3.95 -23.55 -6.71
CA GLY A 143 -5.22 -24.25 -6.60
C GLY A 143 -5.43 -25.42 -7.54
N SER A 144 -4.54 -25.69 -8.49
CA SER A 144 -4.72 -26.81 -9.44
C SER A 144 -4.01 -28.11 -9.02
N VAL A 145 -3.27 -28.09 -7.90
CA VAL A 145 -2.52 -29.27 -7.42
C VAL A 145 -3.40 -30.08 -6.47
N GLU A 146 -4.37 -30.81 -7.01
CA GLU A 146 -5.26 -31.69 -6.23
C GLU A 146 -4.66 -33.07 -5.91
N ASN A 147 -3.47 -33.43 -6.42
CA ASN A 147 -3.01 -34.83 -6.41
C ASN A 147 -1.61 -35.13 -5.85
N ASP A 148 -0.91 -34.17 -5.25
CA ASP A 148 0.38 -34.45 -4.60
C ASP A 148 0.38 -34.11 -3.12
N VAL A 149 0.87 -35.05 -2.30
CA VAL A 149 1.17 -34.82 -0.88
C VAL A 149 2.07 -33.59 -0.79
N PRO A 150 1.62 -32.47 -0.17
CA PRO A 150 2.41 -31.25 -0.18
C PRO A 150 3.67 -31.49 0.66
N THR A 151 4.80 -31.69 -0.01
CA THR A 151 6.08 -31.49 0.66
C THR A 151 6.14 -30.02 1.08
N ASN A 152 6.63 -29.74 2.29
CA ASN A 152 6.57 -28.42 2.91
C ASN A 152 7.20 -27.29 2.05
N ARG A 153 8.01 -27.66 1.04
CA ARG A 153 8.71 -26.78 0.10
C ARG A 153 7.85 -26.20 -1.04
N SER A 154 6.66 -26.75 -1.30
CA SER A 154 5.76 -26.28 -2.38
C SER A 154 4.53 -25.53 -1.87
N ARG A 155 4.38 -25.37 -0.55
CA ARG A 155 3.22 -24.70 0.05
C ARG A 155 3.28 -23.20 -0.19
N VAL A 156 2.21 -22.67 -0.78
CA VAL A 156 1.98 -21.22 -0.90
C VAL A 156 1.13 -20.75 0.28
N LEU A 157 1.53 -19.64 0.89
CA LEU A 157 0.81 -18.98 1.97
C LEU A 157 0.55 -17.53 1.59
N LEU A 158 -0.66 -17.06 1.84
CA LEU A 158 -0.98 -15.63 1.82
C LEU A 158 -0.81 -15.05 3.23
N LEU A 159 -0.20 -13.88 3.35
CA LEU A 159 -0.07 -13.16 4.62
C LEU A 159 -0.65 -11.76 4.49
N ASP A 160 -1.76 -11.51 5.20
CA ASP A 160 -2.36 -10.19 5.31
C ASP A 160 -1.56 -9.34 6.31
N ALA A 161 -0.82 -8.35 5.82
CA ALA A 161 0.00 -7.47 6.67
C ALA A 161 -0.79 -6.27 7.22
N ARG A 162 -2.13 -6.33 7.20
CA ARG A 162 -3.01 -5.25 7.62
C ARG A 162 -3.52 -5.42 9.06
N ASN A 163 -4.12 -4.37 9.58
CA ASN A 163 -4.81 -4.42 10.87
C ASN A 163 -6.12 -5.20 10.73
N VAL A 164 -6.55 -5.83 11.82
CA VAL A 164 -7.75 -6.70 11.87
C VAL A 164 -9.03 -6.01 11.38
N TYR A 165 -9.17 -4.70 11.58
CA TYR A 165 -10.34 -3.96 11.10
C TYR A 165 -10.38 -3.87 9.57
N GLU A 166 -9.23 -3.80 8.89
CA GLU A 166 -9.11 -3.77 7.43
C GLU A 166 -9.44 -5.14 6.84
N THR A 167 -8.90 -6.20 7.47
CA THR A 167 -9.13 -7.59 7.07
C THR A 167 -10.60 -8.00 7.16
N ARG A 168 -11.34 -7.47 8.15
CA ARG A 168 -12.79 -7.69 8.30
C ARG A 168 -13.62 -7.07 7.18
N ILE A 169 -13.15 -5.99 6.55
CA ILE A 169 -13.86 -5.28 5.48
C ILE A 169 -13.70 -6.01 4.14
N GLY A 170 -12.53 -6.56 3.90
CA GLY A 170 -12.26 -7.38 2.73
C GLY A 170 -10.87 -7.99 2.80
N LYS A 171 -10.70 -9.17 2.22
CA LYS A 171 -9.45 -9.92 2.21
C LYS A 171 -9.41 -10.87 1.01
N PHE A 172 -8.21 -11.34 0.67
CA PHE A 172 -8.07 -12.42 -0.29
C PHE A 172 -8.75 -13.70 0.24
N GLN A 173 -9.53 -14.33 -0.64
CA GLN A 173 -10.17 -15.62 -0.42
C GLN A 173 -9.87 -16.49 -1.63
N THR A 174 -9.14 -17.57 -1.36
CA THR A 174 -8.69 -18.53 -2.36
C THR A 174 -9.06 -19.92 -1.87
N PRO A 175 -9.49 -20.84 -2.76
CA PRO A 175 -9.93 -22.18 -2.34
C PRO A 175 -8.80 -23.00 -1.72
N ASN A 176 -7.57 -22.85 -2.22
CA ASN A 176 -6.47 -23.80 -1.96
C ASN A 176 -5.20 -23.15 -1.39
N VAL A 177 -5.20 -21.82 -1.21
CA VAL A 177 -4.12 -21.10 -0.54
C VAL A 177 -4.62 -20.60 0.81
N GLU A 178 -3.93 -21.01 1.88
CA GLU A 178 -4.26 -20.52 3.21
C GLU A 178 -3.88 -19.04 3.32
N THR A 179 -4.82 -18.20 3.76
CA THR A 179 -4.56 -16.81 4.15
C THR A 179 -4.34 -16.73 5.66
N LEU A 180 -3.11 -16.44 6.04
CA LEU A 180 -2.72 -16.09 7.39
C LEU A 180 -3.22 -14.66 7.69
N ASP A 181 -4.12 -14.57 8.65
CA ASP A 181 -4.62 -13.33 9.25
C ASP A 181 -4.01 -13.19 10.65
N PRO A 182 -3.00 -12.30 10.83
CA PRO A 182 -2.37 -12.07 12.11
C PRO A 182 -3.31 -11.52 13.20
N LYS A 183 -4.48 -10.99 12.83
CA LYS A 183 -5.44 -10.33 13.73
C LYS A 183 -4.81 -9.21 14.58
N ILE A 184 -3.76 -8.57 14.07
CA ILE A 184 -3.07 -7.47 14.76
C ILE A 184 -3.94 -6.22 14.82
N ARG A 185 -3.88 -5.48 15.92
CA ARG A 185 -4.58 -4.19 16.04
C ARG A 185 -3.78 -3.05 15.43
N GLN A 186 -2.46 -3.15 15.53
CA GLN A 186 -1.51 -2.19 14.97
C GLN A 186 -0.45 -2.93 14.17
N TYR A 187 0.01 -2.32 13.08
CA TYR A 187 1.04 -2.91 12.21
C TYR A 187 2.35 -3.17 12.97
N SER A 188 2.64 -2.39 14.01
CA SER A 188 3.81 -2.56 14.86
C SER A 188 3.82 -3.88 15.64
N ASP A 189 2.69 -4.59 15.73
CA ASP A 189 2.59 -5.91 16.36
C ASP A 189 2.91 -7.05 15.39
N LEU A 190 3.08 -6.77 14.08
CA LEU A 190 3.31 -7.79 13.06
C LEU A 190 4.66 -8.51 13.25
N SER A 191 5.70 -7.79 13.67
CA SER A 191 7.02 -8.37 13.96
C SER A 191 6.94 -9.48 15.01
N THR A 192 6.30 -9.21 16.15
CA THR A 192 6.04 -10.20 17.20
C THR A 192 5.24 -11.39 16.68
N TRP A 193 4.20 -11.13 15.88
CA TRP A 193 3.41 -12.21 15.30
C TRP A 193 4.25 -13.11 14.38
N ILE A 194 5.11 -12.51 13.54
CA ILE A 194 6.03 -13.24 12.66
C ILE A 194 6.99 -14.12 13.49
N ASP A 195 7.50 -13.60 14.60
CA ASP A 195 8.39 -14.36 15.48
C ASP A 195 7.68 -15.58 16.08
N CYS A 196 6.47 -15.41 16.59
CA CYS A 196 5.67 -16.51 17.15
C CYS A 196 5.22 -17.56 16.11
N HIS A 197 5.26 -17.25 14.82
CA HIS A 197 4.77 -18.14 13.75
C HIS A 197 5.86 -18.47 12.72
N SER A 198 7.14 -18.27 13.05
CA SER A 198 8.26 -18.45 12.12
C SER A 198 8.31 -19.87 11.53
N GLU A 199 7.99 -20.89 12.32
CA GLU A 199 7.89 -22.30 11.89
C GLU A 199 6.86 -22.54 10.76
N ARG A 200 5.80 -21.72 10.71
CA ARG A 200 4.78 -21.81 9.66
C ARG A 200 5.23 -21.18 8.36
N LEU A 201 6.14 -20.21 8.44
CA LEU A 201 6.64 -19.45 7.30
C LEU A 201 7.87 -20.13 6.69
N GLN A 202 8.68 -20.82 7.49
CA GLN A 202 9.91 -21.45 7.03
C GLN A 202 9.66 -22.54 5.98
N GLY A 203 10.41 -22.48 4.89
CA GLY A 203 10.34 -23.41 3.76
C GLY A 203 9.16 -23.15 2.81
N THR A 204 8.27 -22.20 3.14
CA THR A 204 7.07 -21.91 2.34
C THR A 204 7.29 -20.75 1.38
N LYS A 205 6.43 -20.66 0.35
CA LYS A 205 6.32 -19.49 -0.51
C LYS A 205 5.32 -18.51 0.11
N VAL A 206 5.80 -17.41 0.68
CA VAL A 206 4.95 -16.40 1.35
C VAL A 206 4.62 -15.27 0.38
N LEU A 207 3.34 -15.11 0.06
CA LEU A 207 2.78 -14.00 -0.69
C LEU A 207 2.16 -12.97 0.28
N MET A 208 2.71 -11.76 0.32
CA MET A 208 2.26 -10.71 1.23
C MET A 208 1.46 -9.65 0.49
N TYR A 209 0.46 -9.09 1.18
CA TYR A 209 -0.27 -7.92 0.67
C TYR A 209 -0.66 -6.98 1.81
N CYS A 210 -0.88 -5.73 1.44
CA CYS A 210 -1.54 -4.72 2.24
C CYS A 210 -2.27 -3.74 1.30
N THR A 211 -2.84 -2.65 1.82
CA THR A 211 -3.62 -1.69 1.01
C THR A 211 -2.85 -1.15 -0.20
N GLY A 212 -1.66 -0.57 0.02
CA GLY A 212 -0.90 0.14 -1.02
C GLY A 212 0.54 -0.34 -1.23
N GLY A 213 0.97 -1.38 -0.51
CA GLY A 213 2.31 -2.00 -0.64
C GLY A 213 3.31 -1.67 0.48
N ILE A 214 3.30 -0.43 1.02
CA ILE A 214 4.36 0.07 1.92
C ILE A 214 4.65 -0.79 3.16
N ARG A 215 3.63 -1.45 3.74
CA ARG A 215 3.78 -2.34 4.91
C ARG A 215 4.47 -3.65 4.56
N CYS A 216 4.33 -4.12 3.33
CA CYS A 216 4.96 -5.35 2.88
C CYS A 216 6.47 -5.17 2.72
N GLU A 217 6.95 -3.97 2.42
CA GLU A 217 8.40 -3.70 2.23
C GLU A 217 9.21 -4.11 3.46
N MET A 218 8.86 -3.54 4.62
CA MET A 218 9.60 -3.83 5.86
C MET A 218 9.29 -5.22 6.41
N ALA A 219 8.03 -5.66 6.31
CA ALA A 219 7.62 -6.97 6.85
C ALA A 219 8.24 -8.14 6.05
N SER A 220 8.31 -8.03 4.73
CA SER A 220 8.96 -9.04 3.89
C SER A 220 10.48 -9.06 4.10
N ALA A 221 11.10 -7.88 4.24
CA ALA A 221 12.51 -7.77 4.60
C ALA A 221 12.81 -8.41 5.96
N TYR A 222 11.91 -8.25 6.93
CA TYR A 222 12.02 -8.88 8.24
C TYR A 222 11.94 -10.41 8.15
N ILE A 223 10.96 -10.96 7.43
CA ILE A 223 10.85 -12.41 7.24
C ILE A 223 12.12 -12.96 6.60
N ARG A 224 12.59 -12.36 5.50
CA ARG A 224 13.83 -12.78 4.82
C ARG A 224 15.07 -12.63 5.70
N SER A 225 15.09 -11.70 6.65
CA SER A 225 16.22 -11.52 7.57
C SER A 225 16.42 -12.67 8.55
N LYS A 226 15.42 -13.55 8.71
CA LYS A 226 15.51 -14.75 9.56
C LYS A 226 16.45 -15.84 9.00
N GLY A 227 16.87 -15.72 7.75
CA GLY A 227 17.90 -16.57 7.15
C GLY A 227 17.33 -17.82 6.47
N ALA A 228 18.01 -18.94 6.63
CA ALA A 228 17.78 -20.16 5.86
C ALA A 228 16.33 -20.66 5.94
N GLY A 229 15.69 -20.82 4.78
CA GLY A 229 14.30 -21.24 4.64
C GLY A 229 13.28 -20.09 4.61
N PHE A 230 13.70 -18.83 4.71
CA PHE A 230 12.81 -17.67 4.61
C PHE A 230 13.03 -16.84 3.35
N GLU A 231 13.65 -17.39 2.32
CA GLU A 231 14.04 -16.67 1.11
C GLU A 231 12.87 -16.40 0.17
N ASN A 232 11.86 -17.28 0.16
CA ASN A 232 10.74 -17.30 -0.79
C ASN A 232 9.60 -16.35 -0.36
N VAL A 233 9.92 -15.06 -0.19
CA VAL A 233 8.94 -14.03 0.17
C VAL A 233 8.69 -13.11 -1.02
N TYR A 234 7.42 -12.91 -1.32
CA TYR A 234 6.95 -12.07 -2.42
C TYR A 234 5.89 -11.11 -1.90
N GLN A 235 5.73 -9.97 -2.57
CA GLN A 235 4.78 -8.95 -2.18
C GLN A 235 4.04 -8.37 -3.38
N LEU A 236 2.74 -8.11 -3.20
CA LEU A 236 1.90 -7.51 -4.21
C LEU A 236 2.32 -6.06 -4.47
N PHE A 237 2.86 -5.79 -5.66
CA PHE A 237 3.26 -4.46 -6.10
C PHE A 237 2.05 -3.53 -6.13
N GLY A 238 2.17 -2.37 -5.48
CA GLY A 238 1.08 -1.42 -5.32
C GLY A 238 -0.10 -1.90 -4.45
N GLY A 239 0.00 -3.07 -3.82
CA GLY A 239 -0.99 -3.61 -2.89
C GLY A 239 -2.34 -3.94 -3.50
N ILE A 240 -3.34 -4.11 -2.62
CA ILE A 240 -4.74 -4.39 -3.00
C ILE A 240 -5.25 -3.34 -4.00
N GLN A 241 -4.81 -2.08 -3.87
CA GLN A 241 -5.23 -1.00 -4.76
C GLN A 241 -4.94 -1.32 -6.23
N ARG A 242 -3.68 -1.65 -6.58
CA ARG A 242 -3.33 -2.00 -7.97
C ARG A 242 -3.95 -3.33 -8.41
N TYR A 243 -4.15 -4.27 -7.48
CA TYR A 243 -4.82 -5.52 -7.81
C TYR A 243 -6.28 -5.30 -8.21
N MET A 244 -7.03 -4.49 -7.47
CA MET A 244 -8.44 -4.22 -7.78
C MET A 244 -8.62 -3.37 -9.04
N GLU A 245 -7.66 -2.50 -9.36
CA GLU A 245 -7.64 -1.79 -10.65
C GLU A 245 -7.51 -2.75 -11.84
N GLN A 246 -6.71 -3.81 -11.69
CA GLN A 246 -6.53 -4.82 -12.74
C GLN A 246 -7.64 -5.89 -12.77
N PHE A 247 -8.24 -6.18 -11.61
CA PHE A 247 -9.33 -7.16 -11.45
C PHE A 247 -10.58 -6.46 -10.89
N PRO A 248 -11.36 -5.76 -11.74
CA PRO A 248 -12.50 -4.95 -11.29
C PRO A 248 -13.66 -5.79 -10.75
N ASP A 249 -13.74 -7.08 -11.09
CA ASP A 249 -14.65 -8.06 -10.48
C ASP A 249 -14.20 -8.53 -9.08
N GLY A 250 -13.07 -7.99 -8.61
CA GLY A 250 -12.42 -8.31 -7.35
C GLY A 250 -11.46 -9.49 -7.42
N GLY A 251 -11.47 -10.30 -8.48
CA GLY A 251 -10.65 -11.52 -8.58
C GLY A 251 -10.77 -12.40 -7.32
N PHE A 252 -9.63 -12.70 -6.69
CA PHE A 252 -9.56 -13.43 -5.41
C PHE A 252 -9.79 -12.53 -4.18
N PHE A 253 -9.82 -11.21 -4.31
CA PHE A 253 -10.10 -10.30 -3.21
C PHE A 253 -11.62 -10.16 -3.01
N LYS A 254 -12.12 -10.48 -1.81
CA LYS A 254 -13.55 -10.41 -1.48
C LYS A 254 -13.79 -9.34 -0.42
N GLY A 255 -14.81 -8.51 -0.63
CA GLY A 255 -15.14 -7.36 0.22
C GLY A 255 -14.63 -6.05 -0.37
N LYS A 256 -14.34 -5.05 0.48
CA LYS A 256 -13.87 -3.73 0.04
C LYS A 256 -12.43 -3.45 0.47
N ASN A 257 -11.73 -2.59 -0.26
CA ASN A 257 -10.40 -2.13 0.14
C ASN A 257 -10.52 -0.94 1.11
N PHE A 258 -9.89 -1.06 2.28
CA PHE A 258 -9.85 0.04 3.25
C PHE A 258 -8.64 0.93 2.97
N VAL A 259 -8.89 2.22 2.75
CA VAL A 259 -7.87 3.18 2.27
C VAL A 259 -7.59 4.36 3.20
N PHE A 260 -8.42 4.67 4.23
CA PHE A 260 -8.22 5.88 5.04
C PHE A 260 -8.58 5.76 6.52
N ASP A 261 -7.74 6.37 7.37
CA ASP A 261 -8.00 6.58 8.80
C ASP A 261 -7.74 8.05 9.19
N HIS A 262 -8.82 8.80 9.43
CA HIS A 262 -9.00 9.48 10.72
C HIS A 262 -10.49 9.73 10.98
N ARG A 263 -11.07 8.92 11.86
CA ARG A 263 -12.43 9.04 12.42
C ARG A 263 -13.63 8.83 11.49
N LYS A 264 -13.47 8.53 10.19
CA LYS A 264 -14.53 7.99 9.30
C LYS A 264 -13.92 7.23 8.11
N GLN A 265 -14.65 6.23 7.63
CA GLN A 265 -14.23 5.26 6.63
C GLN A 265 -14.53 5.79 5.23
N LEU A 266 -13.55 5.74 4.34
CA LEU A 266 -13.83 5.69 2.91
C LEU A 266 -13.82 4.21 2.52
N LEU A 267 -15.02 3.67 2.37
CA LEU A 267 -15.24 2.37 1.77
C LEU A 267 -15.37 2.60 0.27
N LEU A 268 -14.27 2.48 -0.46
CA LEU A 268 -14.34 2.54 -1.92
C LEU A 268 -15.09 1.31 -2.42
N ASN A 269 -16.28 1.52 -3.00
CA ASN A 269 -16.94 0.57 -3.87
C ASN A 269 -16.36 0.75 -5.27
N PHE A 270 -15.85 -0.33 -5.87
CA PHE A 270 -15.22 -0.23 -7.19
C PHE A 270 -16.20 -0.23 -8.37
N ALA A 271 -17.51 -0.21 -8.11
CA ALA A 271 -18.50 0.16 -9.12
C ALA A 271 -18.41 1.66 -9.51
N ASP A 272 -17.71 2.49 -8.72
CA ASP A 272 -17.68 3.94 -8.88
C ASP A 272 -16.36 4.50 -9.45
N PHE A 273 -15.45 3.64 -9.95
CA PHE A 273 -14.28 4.10 -10.70
C PHE A 273 -14.62 4.19 -12.18
N PRO A 274 -14.55 5.38 -12.82
CA PRO A 274 -14.55 5.44 -14.27
C PRO A 274 -13.30 4.72 -14.76
N GLN A 275 -13.52 3.81 -15.71
CA GLN A 275 -12.46 3.19 -16.50
C GLN A 275 -11.49 4.27 -16.97
N ILE A 276 -10.20 4.10 -16.71
CA ILE A 276 -9.18 4.90 -17.39
C ILE A 276 -9.32 4.54 -18.87
N VAL A 277 -9.83 5.49 -19.66
CA VAL A 277 -9.81 5.42 -21.11
C VAL A 277 -8.35 5.53 -21.52
N GLU A 278 -7.74 4.43 -21.93
CA GLU A 278 -6.54 4.50 -22.76
C GLU A 278 -6.95 5.10 -24.11
N GLU A 279 -6.62 6.37 -24.34
CA GLU A 279 -6.56 6.88 -25.71
C GLU A 279 -5.41 6.17 -26.43
N HIS A 280 -5.73 5.07 -27.12
CA HIS A 280 -4.91 4.63 -28.23
C HIS A 280 -4.97 5.71 -29.32
N ARG A 281 -3.86 6.42 -29.49
CA ARG A 281 -3.60 7.19 -30.71
C ARG A 281 -3.09 6.24 -31.78
N ASP A 282 -3.93 6.00 -32.78
CA ASP A 282 -3.45 5.77 -34.15
C ASP A 282 -2.92 7.09 -34.74
#